data_AF-A0A0G4EFV4-F1
#
_entry.id   AF-A0A0G4EFV4-F1
#
_cell.length_a   1.000
_cell.length_b   1.000
_cell.length_c   1.000
_cell.angle_alpha   90.00
_cell.angle_beta   90.00
_cell.angle_gamma   90.00
#
_symmetry.space_group_name_H-M   'P 1'
#
loop_
_entity.id
_entity.type
_entity.pdbx_description
1 polymer ?
#
loop_
_entity_poly.entity_id
_entity_poly.type
_entity_poly.pdbx_seq_one_letter_code
_entity_poly.pdbx_strand_id
1 'polypeptide(L)'
;MFLSRILNGIVFKEKIPYGIKRSRAYRDARKAERRAKWHAIKQEEQRNFVISGRKSLYMSLMRNTGLGWYRAKQVLKHLEMHERGSVEPTPHVRDKIKNIATFVKLGR
;
A
#
# COMPACT_ATOMS: atom_id res chain seq x y z
N MET A 1 -2.43 14.79 -52.04
CA MET A 1 -2.59 14.22 -50.67
C MET A 1 -2.39 12.69 -50.59
N PHE A 2 -1.72 12.03 -51.54
CA PHE A 2 -1.48 10.57 -51.50
C PHE A 2 -0.11 10.17 -50.95
N LEU A 3 0.90 11.03 -51.11
CA LEU A 3 2.30 10.74 -50.73
C LEU A 3 2.56 10.73 -49.21
N SER A 4 1.77 11.48 -48.43
CA SER A 4 1.92 11.52 -46.96
C SER A 4 1.49 10.23 -46.27
N ARG A 5 0.61 9.42 -46.89
CA ARG A 5 0.22 8.09 -46.38
C ARG A 5 1.29 7.03 -46.62
N ILE A 6 2.08 7.15 -47.69
CA ILE A 6 3.13 6.19 -48.06
C ILE A 6 4.36 6.40 -47.17
N LEU A 7 4.72 7.65 -46.88
CA LEU A 7 5.83 7.99 -45.97
C LEU A 7 5.59 7.56 -44.52
N ASN A 8 4.33 7.49 -44.07
CA ASN A 8 3.95 6.92 -42.77
C ASN A 8 4.04 5.38 -42.72
N GLY A 9 4.28 4.70 -43.84
CA GLY A 9 4.48 3.25 -43.90
C GLY A 9 5.91 2.82 -43.56
N ILE A 10 6.87 3.76 -43.61
CA ILE A 10 8.29 3.55 -43.30
C ILE A 10 8.57 4.07 -41.87
N VAL A 11 7.72 3.71 -40.92
CA VAL A 11 8.02 3.96 -39.51
C VAL A 11 9.13 2.99 -39.13
N PHE A 12 10.33 3.53 -38.93
CA PHE A 12 11.48 2.83 -38.35
C PHE A 12 11.02 2.03 -37.13
N LYS A 13 10.88 0.71 -37.31
CA LYS A 13 10.44 -0.19 -36.24
C LYS A 13 11.64 -0.40 -35.34
N GLU A 14 11.77 0.44 -34.31
CA GLU A 14 12.80 0.29 -33.28
C GLU A 14 12.96 -1.18 -32.90
N LYS A 15 14.19 -1.71 -33.02
CA LYS A 15 14.52 -3.04 -32.50
C LYS A 15 14.27 -3.04 -30.99
N ILE A 16 13.27 -3.80 -30.60
CA ILE A 16 12.87 -3.94 -29.20
C ILE A 16 13.73 -5.05 -28.60
N PRO A 17 14.35 -4.84 -27.43
CA PRO A 17 15.00 -5.91 -26.71
C PRO A 17 14.05 -7.08 -26.48
N TYR A 18 14.58 -8.31 -26.60
CA TYR A 18 13.81 -9.52 -26.36
C TYR A 18 13.20 -9.52 -24.95
N GLY A 19 12.01 -10.11 -24.79
CA GLY A 19 11.32 -10.22 -23.51
C GLY A 19 10.45 -9.03 -23.09
N ILE A 20 10.51 -7.88 -23.79
CA ILE A 20 9.66 -6.72 -23.48
C ILE A 20 8.30 -6.83 -24.20
N LYS A 21 7.26 -7.20 -23.46
CA LYS A 21 5.88 -7.25 -23.98
C LYS A 21 5.33 -5.83 -24.20
N ARG A 22 5.15 -5.43 -25.46
CA ARG A 22 4.57 -4.13 -25.85
C ARG A 22 3.07 -4.17 -26.14
N SER A 23 2.44 -5.34 -26.13
CA SER A 23 1.01 -5.44 -26.45
C SER A 23 0.19 -4.54 -25.53
N ARG A 24 -0.76 -3.80 -26.12
CA ARG A 24 -1.64 -2.89 -25.38
C ARG A 24 -2.35 -3.63 -24.24
N ALA A 25 -2.82 -4.84 -24.52
CA ALA A 25 -3.39 -5.75 -23.53
C ALA A 25 -2.45 -6.03 -22.33
N TYR A 26 -1.15 -6.29 -22.55
CA TYR A 26 -0.20 -6.52 -21.45
C TYR A 26 -0.01 -5.26 -20.60
N ARG A 27 0.14 -4.10 -21.24
CA ARG A 27 0.30 -2.82 -20.54
C ARG A 27 -0.95 -2.47 -19.72
N ASP A 28 -2.12 -2.70 -20.29
CA ASP A 28 -3.39 -2.42 -19.63
C ASP A 28 -3.65 -3.42 -18.49
N ALA A 29 -3.31 -4.70 -18.65
CA ALA A 29 -3.34 -5.69 -17.58
C ALA A 29 -2.43 -5.30 -16.40
N ARG A 30 -1.21 -4.82 -16.67
CA ARG A 30 -0.30 -4.33 -15.60
C ARG A 30 -0.82 -3.09 -14.89
N LYS A 31 -1.47 -2.18 -15.62
CA LYS A 31 -2.15 -1.02 -15.01
C LYS A 31 -3.31 -1.48 -14.13
N ALA A 32 -4.13 -2.42 -14.60
CA ALA A 32 -5.23 -3.00 -13.84
C ALA A 32 -4.73 -3.71 -12.57
N GLU A 33 -3.65 -4.50 -12.66
CA GLU A 33 -3.00 -5.15 -11.51
C GLU A 33 -2.59 -4.14 -10.44
N ARG A 34 -1.96 -3.02 -10.84
CA ARG A 34 -1.60 -1.94 -9.92
C ARG A 34 -2.84 -1.35 -9.26
N ARG A 35 -3.85 -0.96 -10.04
CA ARG A 35 -5.10 -0.40 -9.50
C ARG A 35 -5.76 -1.37 -8.53
N ALA A 36 -5.82 -2.66 -8.86
CA ALA A 36 -6.40 -3.70 -8.01
C ALA A 36 -5.66 -3.79 -6.67
N LYS A 37 -4.31 -3.74 -6.67
CA LYS A 37 -3.52 -3.68 -5.43
C LYS A 37 -3.85 -2.45 -4.59
N TRP A 38 -3.95 -1.27 -5.21
CA TRP A 38 -4.34 -0.04 -4.52
C TRP A 38 -5.77 -0.11 -3.96
N HIS A 39 -6.72 -0.67 -4.71
CA HIS A 39 -8.09 -0.86 -4.25
C HIS A 39 -8.17 -1.87 -3.12
N ALA A 40 -7.41 -2.96 -3.16
CA ALA A 40 -7.31 -3.92 -2.07
C ALA A 40 -6.77 -3.26 -0.80
N ILE A 41 -5.71 -2.46 -0.91
CA ILE A 41 -5.15 -1.66 0.20
C ILE A 41 -6.21 -0.73 0.79
N LYS A 42 -6.97 -0.01 -0.05
CA LYS A 42 -8.04 0.89 0.41
C LYS A 42 -9.22 0.14 1.04
N GLN A 43 -9.60 -1.01 0.50
CA GLN A 43 -10.66 -1.85 1.06
C GLN A 43 -10.26 -2.44 2.40
N GLU A 44 -9.00 -2.85 2.56
CA GLU A 44 -8.43 -3.24 3.85
C GLU A 44 -8.51 -2.08 4.86
N GLU A 45 -8.11 -0.88 4.45
CA GLU A 45 -8.16 0.33 5.28
C GLU A 45 -9.59 0.71 5.70
N GLN A 46 -10.58 0.53 4.82
CA GLN A 46 -12.00 0.76 5.12
C GLN A 46 -12.60 -0.30 6.05
N ARG A 47 -12.07 -1.53 6.06
CA ARG A 47 -12.69 -2.66 6.73
C ARG A 47 -12.37 -2.81 8.21
N ASN A 48 -11.30 -2.20 8.72
CA ASN A 48 -10.93 -1.98 10.14
C ASN A 48 -9.40 -1.90 10.28
N PHE A 49 -8.90 -1.57 11.48
CA PHE A 49 -7.48 -1.56 11.85
C PHE A 49 -6.76 -2.84 11.38
N VAL A 50 -5.95 -2.73 10.31
CA VAL A 50 -5.29 -3.87 9.67
C VAL A 50 -4.05 -4.22 10.48
N ILE A 51 -4.17 -5.19 11.38
CA ILE A 51 -3.02 -5.81 12.05
C ILE A 51 -2.72 -7.09 11.27
N SER A 52 -1.68 -7.04 10.43
CA SER A 52 -1.21 -8.21 9.68
C SER A 52 -0.06 -8.85 10.44
N GLY A 53 -0.12 -10.15 10.71
CA GLY A 53 0.94 -10.87 11.43
C GLY A 53 2.31 -10.85 10.76
N ARG A 54 2.38 -10.50 9.46
CA ARG A 54 3.64 -10.36 8.71
C ARG A 54 4.37 -9.05 8.99
N LYS A 55 3.64 -8.01 9.43
CA LYS A 55 4.21 -6.68 9.71
C LYS A 55 4.26 -6.48 11.22
N SER A 56 5.27 -5.76 11.70
CA SER A 56 5.29 -5.39 13.11
C SER A 56 4.09 -4.50 13.45
N LEU A 57 3.70 -4.50 14.73
CA LEU A 57 2.65 -3.62 15.21
C LEU A 57 2.97 -2.15 14.90
N TYR A 58 4.23 -1.75 15.04
CA TYR A 58 4.71 -0.39 14.70
C TYR A 58 4.32 0.05 13.28
N MET A 59 4.64 -0.78 12.29
CA MET A 59 4.35 -0.50 10.88
C MET A 59 2.84 -0.48 10.61
N SER A 60 2.10 -1.35 11.30
CA SER A 60 0.64 -1.41 11.22
C SER A 60 -0.01 -0.18 11.82
N LEU A 61 0.48 0.31 12.97
CA LEU A 61 0.01 1.53 13.62
C LEU A 61 0.13 2.73 12.70
N MET A 62 1.30 2.95 12.08
CA MET A 62 1.52 4.08 11.18
C MET A 62 0.60 4.04 9.97
N ARG A 63 0.41 2.87 9.35
CA ARG A 63 -0.49 2.70 8.20
C ARG A 63 -1.94 2.99 8.57
N ASN A 64 -2.42 2.47 9.70
CA ASN A 64 -3.84 2.56 10.06
C ASN A 64 -4.24 3.89 10.69
N THR A 65 -3.33 4.53 11.44
CA THR A 65 -3.67 5.71 12.24
C THR A 65 -3.21 7.03 11.63
N GLY A 66 -2.25 6.99 10.70
CA GLY A 66 -1.57 8.19 10.22
C GLY A 66 -0.70 8.86 11.30
N LEU A 67 -0.39 8.17 12.40
CA LEU A 67 0.55 8.67 13.41
C LEU A 67 1.97 8.71 12.83
N GLY A 68 2.67 9.80 13.08
CA GLY A 68 4.11 9.90 12.82
C GLY A 68 4.92 8.92 13.68
N TRP A 69 6.17 8.68 13.27
CA TRP A 69 7.07 7.68 13.85
C TRP A 69 7.18 7.75 15.37
N TYR A 70 7.39 8.96 15.90
CA TYR A 70 7.55 9.18 17.34
C TYR A 70 6.28 8.83 18.13
N ARG A 71 5.11 9.28 17.65
CA ARG A 71 3.82 9.01 18.31
C ARG A 71 3.45 7.53 18.24
N ALA A 72 3.78 6.85 17.13
CA ALA A 72 3.59 5.41 17.05
C ALA A 72 4.47 4.65 18.08
N LYS A 73 5.67 5.13 18.39
CA LYS A 73 6.50 4.57 19.49
C LYS A 73 5.89 4.81 20.87
N GLN A 74 5.25 5.96 21.10
CA GLN A 74 4.52 6.20 22.35
C GLN A 74 3.37 5.19 22.54
N VAL A 75 2.61 4.91 21.49
CA VAL A 75 1.55 3.88 21.52
C VAL A 75 2.12 2.51 21.90
N LEU A 76 3.26 2.12 21.33
CA LEU A 76 3.92 0.87 21.70
C LEU A 76 4.36 0.84 23.16
N LYS A 77 4.85 1.97 23.69
CA LYS A 77 5.22 2.10 25.10
C LYS A 77 4.02 1.93 26.03
N HIS A 78 2.87 2.52 25.70
CA HIS A 78 1.62 2.32 26.45
C HIS A 78 1.08 0.89 26.38
N LEU A 79 1.42 0.16 25.31
CA LEU A 79 1.09 -1.25 25.16
C LEU A 79 2.13 -2.18 25.77
N GLU A 80 3.25 -1.64 26.27
CA GLU A 80 4.41 -2.38 26.78
C GLU A 80 4.96 -3.39 25.77
N MET A 81 4.93 -3.01 24.48
CA MET A 81 5.33 -3.88 23.38
C MET A 81 6.62 -3.43 22.72
N HIS A 82 7.41 -4.42 22.30
CA HIS A 82 8.61 -4.18 21.50
C HIS A 82 8.25 -3.74 20.05
N GLU A 83 9.09 -2.90 19.43
CA GLU A 83 8.87 -2.35 18.08
C GLU A 83 8.78 -3.42 16.98
N ARG A 84 9.48 -4.54 17.18
CA ARG A 84 9.44 -5.72 16.30
C ARG A 84 8.38 -6.75 16.71
N GLY A 85 7.66 -6.49 17.80
CA GLY A 85 6.58 -7.34 18.27
C GLY A 85 5.47 -7.42 17.24
N SER A 86 4.98 -8.65 17.02
CA SER A 86 3.73 -8.89 16.31
C SER A 86 2.62 -9.09 17.33
N VAL A 87 1.41 -8.70 16.98
CA VAL A 87 0.22 -8.86 17.82
C VAL A 87 -0.78 -9.69 17.05
N GLU A 88 -1.34 -10.70 17.72
CA GLU A 88 -2.47 -11.41 17.16
C GLU A 88 -3.69 -10.49 17.11
N PRO A 89 -4.38 -10.41 15.95
CA PRO A 89 -5.46 -9.46 15.73
C PRO A 89 -6.77 -9.91 16.41
N THR A 90 -6.78 -10.02 17.73
CA THR A 90 -8.01 -10.24 18.49
C THR A 90 -8.83 -8.93 18.57
N PRO A 91 -10.18 -8.99 18.57
CA PRO A 91 -11.02 -7.80 18.64
C PRO A 91 -10.72 -6.92 19.86
N HIS A 92 -10.53 -7.55 21.03
CA HIS A 92 -10.23 -6.84 22.28
C HIS A 92 -8.94 -6.02 22.21
N VAL A 93 -7.87 -6.61 21.67
CA VAL A 93 -6.58 -5.91 21.55
C VAL A 93 -6.67 -4.79 20.52
N ARG A 94 -7.46 -4.97 19.45
CA ARG A 94 -7.70 -3.93 18.45
C ARG A 94 -8.36 -2.68 19.06
N ASP A 95 -9.36 -2.87 19.92
CA ASP A 95 -10.04 -1.77 20.59
C ASP A 95 -9.10 -1.05 21.57
N LYS A 96 -8.30 -1.81 22.33
CA LYS A 96 -7.26 -1.25 23.20
C LYS A 96 -6.27 -0.38 22.42
N ILE A 97 -5.76 -0.89 21.31
CA ILE A 97 -4.84 -0.15 20.43
C ILE A 97 -5.50 1.12 19.89
N LYS A 98 -6.76 1.04 19.46
CA LYS A 98 -7.51 2.18 18.93
C LYS A 98 -7.67 3.28 19.98
N ASN A 99 -8.03 2.91 21.21
CA ASN A 99 -8.19 3.84 22.32
C ASN A 99 -6.89 4.56 22.68
N ILE A 100 -5.78 3.81 22.76
CA ILE A 100 -4.45 4.38 23.03
C ILE A 100 -3.99 5.26 21.87
N ALA A 101 -4.21 4.84 20.62
CA ALA A 101 -3.86 5.64 19.45
C ALA A 101 -4.66 6.95 19.41
N THR A 102 -5.94 6.94 19.78
CA THR A 102 -6.74 8.17 19.92
C THR A 102 -6.24 9.06 21.05
N PHE A 103 -5.84 8.48 22.17
CA PHE A 103 -5.26 9.22 23.30
C PHE A 103 -3.97 9.94 22.89
N VAL A 104 -3.02 9.23 22.29
CA VAL A 104 -1.75 9.79 21.81
C VAL A 104 -1.96 10.83 20.69
N LYS A 105 -2.98 10.67 19.84
CA LYS A 105 -3.33 11.67 18.81
C LYS A 105 -3.69 13.03 19.42
N LEU A 106 -4.35 13.03 20.58
CA LEU A 106 -4.73 14.24 21.31
C LEU A 106 -3.53 14.93 21.99
N GLY A 107 -2.33 14.33 21.92
CA GLY A 107 -1.11 14.90 22.51
C GLY A 107 -1.04 14.76 24.03
N ARG A 108 -1.81 13.84 24.60
CA ARG A 108 -1.81 13.47 26.01
C ARG A 108 -1.10 12.14 26.22
#